data_AF-A0A453KLL9-F1
#
_entry.id   AF-A0A453KLL9-F1
#
_cell.length_a   1.000
_cell.length_b   1.000
_cell.length_c   1.000
_cell.angle_alpha   90.00
_cell.angle_beta   90.00
_cell.angle_gamma   90.00
#
_symmetry.space_group_name_H-M   'P 1'
#
loop_
_entity.id
_entity.type
_entity.pdbx_description
1 polymer ?
#
loop_
_entity_poly.entity_id
_entity_poly.type
_entity_poly.pdbx_seq_one_letter_code
_entity_poly.pdbx_strand_id
1 'polypeptide(L)'
;MKLYCNFQCKNSGNDNPQTQPCFLSRKLTLLVACLQSNFAPVDEIGGSIEILQIEGEIPKDFPEGVYIRNGSNPLFGALHSTVSVFGESSEIWVEGEGMLHALYFTKTGSASSWSVSYDNRYVQSETLKIEQDRQKPCFLPAIEGDSAAIIVAY
;
A
#
# COMPACT_ATOMS: atom_id res chain seq x y z
N MET A 1 25.68 -1.35 8.28
CA MET A 1 24.61 -2.22 8.81
C MET A 1 23.70 -2.58 7.64
N LYS A 2 23.78 -3.81 7.12
CA LYS A 2 22.95 -4.29 5.99
C LYS A 2 21.78 -5.07 6.60
N LEU A 3 20.56 -4.55 6.50
CA LEU A 3 19.37 -5.34 6.79
C LEU A 3 19.07 -6.22 5.57
N TYR A 4 19.30 -7.52 5.71
CA TYR A 4 18.69 -8.52 4.84
C TYR A 4 17.31 -8.84 5.39
N CYS A 5 16.25 -8.41 4.71
CA CYS A 5 14.91 -8.97 4.93
C CYS A 5 14.80 -10.28 4.16
N ASN A 6 15.03 -11.40 4.84
CA ASN A 6 14.65 -12.72 4.34
C ASN A 6 13.13 -12.91 4.55
N PHE A 7 12.34 -12.81 3.48
CA PHE A 7 10.95 -13.24 3.51
C PHE A 7 10.89 -14.76 3.27
N GLN A 8 10.70 -15.54 4.34
CA GLN A 8 10.25 -16.93 4.22
C GLN A 8 8.72 -16.96 4.28
N CYS A 9 8.07 -17.24 3.15
CA CYS A 9 6.68 -17.69 3.12
C CYS A 9 6.62 -19.11 3.70
N LYS A 10 6.04 -19.27 4.90
CA LYS A 10 5.69 -20.58 5.47
C LYS A 10 4.49 -21.14 4.70
N ASN A 11 4.71 -22.20 3.92
CA ASN A 11 3.62 -23.08 3.50
C ASN A 11 3.29 -24.03 4.65
N SER A 12 2.11 -23.90 5.25
CA SER A 12 1.56 -24.91 6.16
C SER A 12 1.05 -26.09 5.33
N GLY A 13 1.67 -27.25 5.49
CA GLY A 13 1.50 -28.40 4.62
C GLY A 13 0.31 -29.30 4.94
N ASN A 14 0.02 -30.19 3.98
CA ASN A 14 -0.16 -31.62 4.21
C ASN A 14 0.05 -32.35 2.87
N ASP A 15 1.00 -33.30 2.83
CA ASP A 15 1.40 -34.05 1.64
C ASP A 15 0.41 -35.18 1.30
N ASN A 16 0.10 -35.34 0.00
CA ASN A 16 -0.05 -36.66 -0.63
C ASN A 16 0.30 -36.55 -2.13
N PRO A 17 1.09 -37.47 -2.72
CA PRO A 17 1.71 -37.22 -4.02
C PRO A 17 0.80 -37.74 -5.15
N GLN A 18 0.18 -36.81 -5.88
CA GLN A 18 -0.26 -37.09 -7.24
C GLN A 18 0.44 -36.13 -8.19
N THR A 19 1.37 -36.69 -8.95
CA THR A 19 2.05 -36.10 -10.09
C THR A 19 1.04 -35.63 -11.13
N GLN A 20 0.81 -34.32 -11.18
CA GLN A 20 0.48 -33.61 -12.41
C GLN A 20 1.52 -32.49 -12.59
N PRO A 21 1.99 -32.22 -13.82
CA PRO A 21 2.97 -31.18 -14.05
C PRO A 21 2.26 -29.82 -13.92
N CYS A 22 2.18 -29.29 -12.70
CA CYS A 22 1.76 -27.93 -12.42
C CYS A 22 2.87 -26.95 -12.83
N PHE A 23 2.98 -26.70 -14.14
CA PHE A 23 3.73 -25.56 -14.69
C PHE A 23 2.94 -24.25 -14.61
N LEU A 24 1.70 -24.30 -14.08
CA LEU A 24 0.87 -23.15 -13.78
C LEU A 24 0.92 -22.89 -12.26
N SER A 25 1.05 -21.63 -11.85
CA SER A 25 0.95 -21.17 -10.45
C SER A 25 2.26 -21.03 -9.65
N ARG A 26 3.13 -20.13 -10.11
CA ARG A 26 4.02 -19.38 -9.20
C ARG A 26 3.99 -17.87 -9.43
N LYS A 27 3.79 -17.43 -10.68
CA LYS A 27 3.68 -16.01 -11.05
C LYS A 27 2.40 -15.33 -10.54
N LEU A 28 1.25 -16.01 -10.66
CA LEU A 28 -0.04 -15.49 -10.17
C LEU A 28 -0.05 -15.25 -8.64
N THR A 29 0.78 -15.97 -7.88
CA THR A 29 0.87 -15.83 -6.41
C THR A 29 1.69 -14.60 -5.99
N LEU A 30 2.67 -14.17 -6.80
CA LEU A 30 3.49 -12.99 -6.51
C LEU A 30 2.69 -11.70 -6.74
N LEU A 31 1.90 -11.68 -7.82
CA LEU A 31 0.98 -10.60 -8.20
C LEU A 31 0.04 -10.17 -7.08
N VAL A 32 -0.40 -11.13 -6.27
CA VAL A 32 -1.38 -10.92 -5.21
C VAL A 32 -0.72 -10.56 -3.87
N ALA A 33 0.57 -10.88 -3.70
CA ALA A 33 1.26 -10.72 -2.42
C ALA A 33 1.53 -9.25 -2.04
N CYS A 34 1.73 -8.36 -3.01
CA CYS A 34 2.06 -6.94 -2.76
C CYS A 34 0.85 -6.09 -2.32
N LEU A 35 -0.38 -6.59 -2.43
CA LEU A 35 -1.61 -5.86 -2.09
C LEU A 35 -2.44 -6.59 -1.03
N GLN A 36 -1.81 -7.47 -0.26
CA GLN A 36 -2.45 -8.23 0.81
C GLN A 36 -1.95 -7.79 2.19
N SER A 37 -2.80 -8.01 3.20
CA SER A 37 -2.49 -7.72 4.60
C SER A 37 -2.09 -6.25 4.79
N ASN A 38 -0.96 -5.96 5.43
CA ASN A 38 -0.52 -4.61 5.75
C ASN A 38 -0.14 -3.75 4.52
N PHE A 39 -0.05 -4.34 3.33
CA PHE A 39 0.17 -3.63 2.08
C PHE A 39 -1.12 -3.42 1.27
N ALA A 40 -2.26 -3.92 1.76
CA ALA A 40 -3.54 -3.65 1.13
C ALA A 40 -3.89 -2.15 1.24
N PRO A 41 -4.54 -1.56 0.22
CA PRO A 41 -4.98 -0.18 0.26
C PRO A 41 -5.91 0.09 1.44
N VAL A 42 -5.83 1.30 1.99
CA VAL A 42 -6.74 1.81 3.01
C VAL A 42 -7.50 3.02 2.48
N ASP A 43 -8.74 3.18 2.92
CA ASP A 43 -9.57 4.33 2.58
C ASP A 43 -9.17 5.57 3.38
N GLU A 44 -9.51 6.74 2.84
CA GLU A 44 -9.46 7.97 3.62
C GLU A 44 -10.47 7.92 4.78
N ILE A 45 -10.05 8.37 5.96
CA ILE A 45 -10.90 8.40 7.14
C ILE A 45 -11.97 9.52 7.09
N GLY A 46 -11.86 10.47 6.15
CA GLY A 46 -12.83 11.56 5.98
C GLY A 46 -12.76 12.67 7.04
N GLY A 47 -11.77 12.64 7.95
CA GLY A 47 -11.52 13.70 8.93
C GLY A 47 -10.46 13.31 9.97
N SER A 48 -10.06 14.27 10.81
CA SER A 48 -9.13 14.00 11.91
C SER A 48 -9.83 13.25 13.04
N ILE A 49 -9.30 12.08 13.40
CA ILE A 49 -9.77 11.27 14.54
C ILE A 49 -8.82 11.44 15.72
N GLU A 50 -9.36 11.68 16.91
CA GLU A 50 -8.57 11.70 18.15
C GLU A 50 -8.21 10.28 18.60
N ILE A 51 -6.95 10.08 18.97
CA ILE A 51 -6.43 8.82 19.50
C ILE A 51 -6.54 8.86 21.02
N LEU A 52 -7.47 8.07 21.57
CA LEU A 52 -7.77 8.04 23.00
C LEU A 52 -6.97 6.99 23.77
N GLN A 53 -6.56 5.91 23.09
CA GLN A 53 -5.86 4.79 23.72
C GLN A 53 -4.36 4.88 23.42
N ILE A 54 -3.61 5.43 24.37
CA ILE A 54 -2.15 5.51 24.34
C ILE A 54 -1.60 4.67 25.50
N GLU A 55 -0.76 3.70 25.19
CA GLU A 55 -0.04 2.92 26.19
C GLU A 55 1.33 3.57 26.48
N GLY A 56 1.59 3.88 27.76
CA GLY A 56 2.78 4.64 28.19
C GLY A 56 2.53 6.15 28.33
N GLU A 57 3.60 6.95 28.36
CA GLU A 57 3.54 8.42 28.48
C GLU A 57 4.43 9.07 27.41
N ILE A 58 3.90 10.06 26.69
CA ILE A 58 4.68 10.89 25.76
C ILE A 58 5.59 11.82 26.59
N PRO A 59 6.91 11.87 26.34
CA PRO A 59 7.83 12.69 27.12
C PRO A 59 7.39 14.16 27.21
N LYS A 60 7.51 14.78 28.38
CA LYS A 60 7.05 16.16 28.64
C LYS A 60 7.76 17.21 27.77
N ASP A 61 9.02 16.93 27.46
CA ASP A 61 9.90 17.72 26.60
C ASP A 61 9.76 17.41 25.10
N PHE A 62 8.91 16.45 24.72
CA PHE A 62 8.59 16.20 23.32
C PHE A 62 7.97 17.48 22.71
N PRO A 63 8.34 17.85 21.47
CA PRO A 63 7.80 19.04 20.82
C PRO A 63 6.39 18.78 20.28
N GLU A 64 5.56 19.81 20.28
CA GLU A 64 4.35 19.81 19.46
C GLU A 64 4.73 19.79 17.98
N GLY A 65 3.89 19.17 17.16
CA GLY A 65 4.16 19.07 15.73
C GLY A 65 3.38 17.97 15.06
N VAL A 66 3.80 17.64 13.84
CA VAL A 66 3.15 16.65 13.00
C VAL A 66 4.18 15.65 12.51
N TYR A 67 3.92 14.36 12.75
CA TYR A 67 4.63 13.28 12.08
C TYR A 67 3.87 12.93 10.80
N ILE A 68 4.53 13.03 9.65
CA ILE A 68 3.94 12.71 8.34
C ILE A 68 4.74 11.58 7.72
N ARG A 69 4.05 10.56 7.24
CA ARG A 69 4.60 9.55 6.33
C ARG A 69 3.82 9.54 5.02
N ASN A 70 4.52 9.27 3.93
CA ASN A 70 3.92 8.98 2.64
C ASN A 70 4.06 7.48 2.34
N GLY A 71 3.11 6.92 1.62
CA GLY A 71 3.14 5.54 1.15
C GLY A 71 2.30 5.38 -0.10
N SER A 72 2.63 4.36 -0.90
CA SER A 72 1.78 3.93 -2.00
C SER A 72 0.50 3.31 -1.44
N ASN A 73 -0.63 3.69 -2.02
CA ASN A 73 -1.96 3.24 -1.67
C ASN A 73 -2.82 3.23 -2.95
N PRO A 74 -2.73 2.19 -3.79
CA PRO A 74 -3.38 2.22 -5.10
C PRO A 74 -4.90 2.27 -5.00
N LEU A 75 -5.51 3.20 -5.74
CA LEU A 75 -6.96 3.43 -5.74
C LEU A 75 -7.74 2.26 -6.35
N PHE A 76 -7.22 1.65 -7.41
CA PHE A 76 -7.83 0.51 -8.10
C PHE A 76 -7.10 -0.82 -7.85
N GLY A 77 -6.02 -0.81 -7.05
CA GLY A 77 -5.24 -2.00 -6.68
C GLY A 77 -4.83 -2.88 -7.87
N ALA A 78 -4.97 -4.20 -7.71
CA ALA A 78 -4.54 -5.20 -8.68
C ALA A 78 -5.18 -5.10 -10.09
N LEU A 79 -6.14 -4.20 -10.29
CA LEU A 79 -6.68 -3.88 -11.62
C LEU A 79 -5.65 -3.23 -12.56
N HIS A 80 -4.51 -2.79 -12.04
CA HIS A 80 -3.36 -2.35 -12.82
C HIS A 80 -2.53 -3.51 -13.37
N SER A 81 -2.95 -4.76 -13.19
CA SER A 81 -2.27 -5.92 -13.76
C SER A 81 -2.93 -6.39 -15.05
N THR A 82 -2.15 -6.73 -16.08
CA THR A 82 -2.68 -7.32 -17.32
C THR A 82 -2.10 -8.71 -17.56
N VAL A 83 -2.93 -9.61 -18.07
CA VAL A 83 -2.51 -10.92 -18.57
C VAL A 83 -3.13 -11.10 -19.95
N SER A 84 -2.29 -11.27 -20.97
CA SER A 84 -2.72 -11.41 -22.36
C SER A 84 -1.88 -12.45 -23.11
N VAL A 85 -2.26 -12.73 -24.36
CA VAL A 85 -1.44 -13.57 -25.27
C VAL A 85 -0.08 -12.93 -25.59
N PHE A 86 0.08 -11.63 -25.30
CA PHE A 86 1.29 -10.85 -25.52
C PHE A 86 2.16 -10.70 -24.25
N GLY A 87 1.79 -11.35 -23.15
CA GLY A 87 2.54 -11.35 -21.89
C GLY A 87 1.73 -10.87 -20.69
N GLU A 88 2.41 -10.65 -19.57
CA GLU A 88 1.81 -10.15 -18.32
C GLU A 88 2.47 -8.86 -17.82
N SER A 89 1.74 -8.03 -17.08
CA SER A 89 2.31 -6.97 -16.25
C SER A 89 1.63 -6.95 -14.89
N SER A 90 2.35 -6.46 -13.88
CA SER A 90 1.87 -6.39 -12.51
C SER A 90 2.32 -5.12 -11.83
N GLU A 91 1.46 -4.61 -10.95
CA GLU A 91 1.79 -3.47 -10.12
C GLU A 91 2.69 -3.90 -8.96
N ILE A 92 3.73 -3.12 -8.70
CA ILE A 92 4.54 -3.26 -7.48
C ILE A 92 4.21 -2.16 -6.46
N TRP A 93 4.54 -2.41 -5.19
CA TRP A 93 4.19 -1.55 -4.06
C TRP A 93 4.69 -0.09 -4.16
N VAL A 94 5.53 0.29 -5.12
CA VAL A 94 5.99 1.68 -5.32
C VAL A 94 5.19 2.45 -6.38
N GLU A 95 4.31 1.78 -7.14
CA GLU A 95 3.63 2.38 -8.31
C GLU A 95 2.24 2.93 -8.00
N GLY A 96 1.66 2.57 -6.85
CA GLY A 96 0.36 3.06 -6.44
C GLY A 96 0.36 4.54 -6.03
N GLU A 97 -0.84 5.10 -5.95
CA GLU A 97 -1.05 6.52 -5.65
C GLU A 97 -0.56 6.90 -4.25
N GLY A 98 0.01 8.08 -4.11
CA GLY A 98 0.56 8.54 -2.83
C GLY A 98 -0.53 8.87 -1.81
N MET A 99 -0.44 8.31 -0.62
CA MET A 99 -1.26 8.67 0.54
C MET A 99 -0.40 9.18 1.70
N LEU A 100 -0.75 10.37 2.18
CA LEU A 100 -0.18 10.94 3.38
C LEU A 100 -0.94 10.43 4.59
N HIS A 101 -0.19 10.04 5.61
CA HIS A 101 -0.70 9.77 6.96
C HIS A 101 -0.06 10.76 7.91
N ALA A 102 -0.87 11.49 8.66
CA ALA A 102 -0.43 12.51 9.60
C ALA A 102 -0.86 12.14 11.03
N LEU A 103 0.08 12.25 11.97
CA LEU A 103 -0.18 12.24 13.40
C LEU A 103 0.15 13.62 13.96
N TYR A 104 -0.85 14.28 14.54
CA TYR A 104 -0.75 15.59 15.15
C TYR A 104 -0.53 15.43 16.65
N PHE A 105 0.47 16.10 17.21
CA PHE A 105 0.78 16.13 18.63
C PHE A 105 0.56 17.55 19.15
N THR A 106 -0.47 17.72 19.97
CA THR A 106 -0.85 19.02 20.54
C THR A 106 -0.84 18.93 22.06
N LYS A 107 -0.27 19.92 22.74
CA LYS A 107 -0.34 20.03 24.20
C LYS A 107 -1.68 20.62 24.60
N THR A 108 -2.37 19.98 25.53
CA THR A 108 -3.66 20.44 26.05
C THR A 108 -3.48 20.91 27.50
N GLY A 109 -3.67 22.20 27.78
CA GLY A 109 -3.61 22.75 29.13
C GLY A 109 -2.19 22.87 29.72
N SER A 110 -2.01 22.56 31.01
CA SER A 110 -0.69 22.55 31.66
C SER A 110 0.22 21.53 30.98
N ALA A 111 1.52 21.81 30.95
CA ALA A 111 2.56 21.25 30.07
C ALA A 111 2.77 19.72 30.04
N SER A 112 1.86 18.91 30.58
CA SER A 112 1.94 17.44 30.70
C SER A 112 0.77 16.67 30.12
N SER A 113 -0.23 17.31 29.50
CA SER A 113 -1.33 16.59 28.82
C SER A 113 -1.24 16.76 27.31
N TRP A 114 -1.50 15.67 26.58
CA TRP A 114 -1.34 15.57 25.13
C TRP A 114 -2.68 15.18 24.49
N SER A 115 -3.04 15.85 23.40
CA SER A 115 -4.03 15.38 22.44
C SER A 115 -3.31 14.95 21.18
N VAL A 116 -3.58 13.71 20.75
CA VAL A 116 -2.99 13.12 19.55
C VAL A 116 -4.12 12.84 18.57
N SER A 117 -4.00 13.30 17.33
CA SER A 117 -4.99 13.01 16.29
C SER A 117 -4.35 12.47 15.03
N TYR A 118 -5.15 11.74 14.25
CA TYR A 118 -4.73 11.09 13.02
C TYR A 118 -5.64 11.51 11.86
N ASP A 119 -5.05 11.78 10.70
CA ASP A 119 -5.76 11.90 9.43
C ASP A 119 -4.95 11.25 8.30
N ASN A 120 -5.63 10.83 7.25
CA ASN A 120 -5.03 10.37 6.02
C ASN A 120 -5.74 10.93 4.78
N ARG A 121 -4.93 11.31 3.79
CA ARG A 121 -5.39 11.91 2.54
C ARG A 121 -4.53 11.47 1.37
N TYR A 122 -5.17 11.25 0.23
CA TYR A 122 -4.47 11.10 -1.03
C TYR A 122 -3.79 12.40 -1.46
N VAL A 123 -2.58 12.27 -1.96
CA VAL A 123 -1.89 13.33 -2.68
C VAL A 123 -2.68 13.62 -3.96
N GLN A 124 -3.05 14.88 -4.18
CA GLN A 124 -3.89 15.30 -5.31
C GLN A 124 -3.10 15.39 -6.62
N SER A 125 -2.48 14.27 -7.03
CA SER A 125 -1.76 14.10 -8.28
C SER A 125 -2.68 14.25 -9.50
N GLU A 126 -2.11 14.51 -10.67
CA GLU A 126 -2.88 14.51 -11.91
C GLU A 126 -3.37 13.10 -12.28
N THR A 127 -2.57 12.07 -12.00
CA THR A 127 -2.92 10.66 -12.24
C THR A 127 -4.15 10.26 -11.43
N LEU A 128 -4.15 10.53 -10.12
CA LEU A 128 -5.28 10.24 -9.24
C LEU A 128 -6.57 10.90 -9.73
N LYS A 129 -6.53 12.18 -10.09
CA LYS A 129 -7.71 12.92 -10.56
C LYS A 129 -8.29 12.31 -11.84
N ILE A 130 -7.44 11.97 -12.79
CA ILE A 130 -7.87 11.35 -14.06
C ILE A 130 -8.54 10.01 -13.81
N GLU A 131 -7.98 9.17 -12.93
CA GLU A 131 -8.56 7.86 -12.65
C GLU A 131 -9.83 7.95 -11.81
N GLN A 132 -9.92 8.91 -10.89
CA GLN A 132 -11.16 9.24 -10.18
C GLN A 132 -12.25 9.72 -11.14
N ASP A 133 -11.94 10.62 -12.07
CA ASP A 133 -12.93 11.12 -13.04
C ASP A 133 -13.43 10.02 -13.97
N ARG A 134 -12.54 9.12 -14.38
CA ARG A 134 -12.85 8.02 -15.31
C ARG A 134 -13.38 6.77 -14.62
N GLN A 135 -13.28 6.68 -13.29
CA GLN A 135 -13.67 5.52 -12.49
C GLN A 135 -13.06 4.20 -12.99
N LYS A 136 -11.82 4.25 -13.49
CA LYS A 136 -11.07 3.08 -13.97
C LYS A 136 -9.56 3.33 -13.94
N PRO A 137 -8.74 2.27 -13.82
CA PRO A 137 -7.30 2.38 -14.00
C PRO A 137 -6.99 2.93 -15.40
N CYS A 138 -6.13 3.95 -15.45
CA CYS A 138 -5.71 4.61 -16.70
C CYS A 138 -4.20 4.59 -16.89
N PHE A 139 -3.43 4.22 -15.87
CA PHE A 139 -1.97 4.15 -15.92
C PHE A 139 -1.52 2.71 -15.68
N LEU A 140 -0.72 2.15 -16.57
CA LEU A 140 -0.20 0.80 -16.44
C LEU A 140 1.12 0.80 -15.65
N PRO A 141 1.40 -0.25 -14.88
CA PRO A 141 2.66 -0.41 -14.18
C PRO A 141 3.79 -0.50 -15.20
N ALA A 142 4.90 0.18 -14.90
CA ALA A 142 6.02 0.36 -15.79
C ALA A 142 7.25 -0.44 -15.37
N ILE A 143 7.26 -0.97 -14.14
CA ILE A 143 8.43 -1.62 -13.55
C ILE A 143 8.42 -3.14 -13.77
N GLU A 144 7.29 -3.81 -13.58
CA GLU A 144 7.17 -5.27 -13.74
C GLU A 144 6.19 -5.62 -14.87
N GLY A 145 6.73 -6.17 -15.97
CA GLY A 145 5.91 -6.73 -17.05
C GLY A 145 6.59 -6.84 -18.41
N ASP A 146 5.94 -7.58 -19.30
CA ASP A 146 6.31 -7.69 -20.71
C ASP A 146 5.88 -6.42 -21.45
N SER A 147 6.82 -5.76 -22.14
CA SER A 147 6.54 -4.49 -22.85
C SER A 147 5.42 -4.62 -23.90
N ALA A 148 5.27 -5.80 -24.52
CA ALA A 148 4.21 -6.06 -25.48
C ALA A 148 2.81 -6.13 -24.82
N ALA A 149 2.71 -6.66 -23.60
CA ALA A 149 1.46 -6.68 -22.83
C ALA A 149 1.02 -5.27 -22.42
N ILE A 150 1.99 -4.43 -22.02
CA ILE A 150 1.74 -3.03 -21.65
C ILE A 150 1.24 -2.22 -22.86
N ILE A 151 1.87 -2.37 -24.04
CA ILE A 151 1.45 -1.64 -25.25
C ILE A 151 0.04 -2.03 -25.71
N VAL A 152 -0.33 -3.30 -25.61
CA VAL A 152 -1.65 -3.79 -26.08
C VAL A 152 -2.78 -3.42 -25.12
N ALA A 153 -2.47 -3.10 -23.87
CA ALA A 153 -3.46 -2.69 -22.87
C ALA A 153 -3.84 -1.19 -22.93
N TYR A 154 -3.21 -0.40 -23.80
CA TYR A 154 -3.50 1.03 -24.06
C TYR A 154 -4.48 1.20 -25.23
#